data_AF-A0AA86TZ77-F1
#
_entry.id   AF-A0AA86TZ77-F1
#
_cell.length_a   1.000
_cell.length_b   1.000
_cell.length_c   1.000
_cell.angle_alpha   90.00
_cell.angle_beta   90.00
_cell.angle_gamma   90.00
#
_symmetry.space_group_name_H-M   'P 1'
#
loop_
_entity.id
_entity.type
_entity.pdbx_description
1 polymer ?
#
loop_
_entity_poly.entity_id
_entity_poly.type
_entity_poly.pdbx_seq_one_letter_code
_entity_poly.pdbx_strand_id
1 'polypeptide(L)'
;MIPILVALLKCEVSPFPRTLYPEDSGLSIFFTQTGMQKWFRGLLNDGSLNVTGQKFPDIKTSVNMVATKIDIMLTDMVVSEFSVEDVGVLLQGQNILPLVLSGTRFVLRFNWKIKQQSYPYIGDEGSGNVIVSDTNFQAFGKFGCDFEICPNHLSVNIIHAELQIGVLKILLNNKSSWLYQSVIDLIMSVLQQQLQNLITEFLSKDMVKMLNDLFNSYQSYQNYKNDVQITKDERFVSLLIINKGFVYVLFSGYVYHSSNYLDEFITRDKIGQVIYNKFNAESEITISEACFNNVFYIFHKYENSYSTIIRSNKCSNHSIQQRSRTSKSKYFCQ
;
A
#
# COMPACT_ATOMS: atom_id res chain seq x y z
N MET A 1 15.24 9.51 24.98
CA MET A 1 13.89 9.54 25.60
C MET A 1 12.82 10.20 24.72
N ILE A 2 13.16 11.21 23.92
CA ILE A 2 12.24 11.87 22.96
C ILE A 2 11.74 10.96 21.79
N PRO A 3 12.52 10.01 21.21
CA PRO A 3 12.02 9.24 20.06
C PRO A 3 10.91 8.23 20.42
N ILE A 4 10.82 7.78 21.68
CA ILE A 4 9.74 6.90 22.15
C ILE A 4 8.41 7.64 22.20
N LEU A 5 8.42 8.92 22.59
CA LEU A 5 7.20 9.74 22.64
C LEU A 5 6.64 10.05 21.25
N VAL A 6 7.51 10.23 20.25
CA VAL A 6 7.11 10.47 18.84
C VAL A 6 6.61 9.19 18.18
N ALA A 7 7.15 8.02 18.52
CA ALA A 7 6.63 6.73 18.07
C ALA A 7 5.24 6.45 18.67
N LEU A 8 5.04 6.73 19.96
CA LEU A 8 3.74 6.60 20.64
C LEU A 8 2.66 7.54 20.09
N LEU A 9 3.03 8.70 19.54
CA LEU A 9 2.08 9.63 18.91
C LEU A 9 1.53 9.14 17.55
N LYS A 10 2.16 8.13 16.94
CA LYS A 10 1.70 7.55 15.65
C LYS A 10 1.03 6.19 15.79
N CYS A 11 1.25 5.50 16.91
CA CYS A 11 0.58 4.25 17.23
C CYS A 11 -0.70 4.59 17.99
N GLU A 12 -1.86 4.50 17.33
CA GLU A 12 -3.14 4.64 18.01
C GLU A 12 -3.32 3.47 18.99
N VAL A 13 -2.92 3.69 20.24
CA VAL A 13 -3.15 2.72 21.31
C VAL A 13 -4.63 2.77 21.65
N SER A 14 -5.36 1.69 21.36
CA SER A 14 -6.78 1.66 21.70
C SER A 14 -7.02 1.69 23.19
N PRO A 15 -8.06 2.41 23.62
CA PRO A 15 -8.54 2.34 24.99
C PRO A 15 -9.15 0.98 25.32
N PHE A 16 -9.42 0.11 24.34
CA PHE A 16 -9.98 -1.21 24.55
C PHE A 16 -8.93 -2.16 25.16
N PRO A 17 -9.09 -2.57 26.43
CA PRO A 17 -8.02 -3.19 27.22
C PRO A 17 -7.72 -4.64 26.85
N ARG A 18 -8.44 -5.22 25.88
CA ARG A 18 -8.31 -6.63 25.52
C ARG A 18 -7.11 -6.88 24.62
N THR A 19 -6.32 -7.88 24.99
CA THR A 19 -5.37 -8.53 24.09
C THR A 19 -6.15 -9.43 23.14
N LEU A 20 -6.01 -9.22 21.83
CA LEU A 20 -6.72 -9.96 20.81
C LEU A 20 -5.87 -11.13 20.29
N TYR A 21 -6.52 -12.25 20.03
CA TYR A 21 -5.94 -13.45 19.44
C TYR A 21 -6.66 -13.79 18.11
N PRO A 22 -6.09 -14.66 17.26
CA PRO A 22 -6.72 -15.04 16.00
C PRO A 22 -8.14 -15.60 16.14
N GLU A 23 -8.47 -16.25 17.26
CA GLU A 23 -9.81 -16.77 17.56
C GLU A 23 -10.81 -15.67 17.94
N ASP A 24 -10.33 -14.45 18.21
CA ASP A 24 -11.17 -13.27 18.43
C ASP A 24 -11.52 -12.56 17.10
N SER A 25 -11.28 -13.20 15.95
CA SER A 25 -11.58 -12.61 14.64
C SER A 25 -13.06 -12.65 14.30
N GLY A 26 -13.72 -11.50 14.35
CA GLY A 26 -15.10 -11.34 13.96
C GLY A 26 -15.32 -10.84 12.53
N LEU A 27 -14.25 -10.40 11.86
CA LEU A 27 -14.25 -9.94 10.47
C LEU A 27 -13.05 -10.55 9.74
N SER A 28 -13.25 -11.06 8.54
CA SER A 28 -12.16 -11.52 7.67
C SER A 28 -12.29 -10.94 6.27
N ILE A 29 -11.15 -10.57 5.69
CA ILE A 29 -11.07 -10.23 4.27
C ILE A 29 -10.24 -11.29 3.58
N PHE A 30 -10.81 -11.85 2.53
CA PHE A 30 -10.21 -12.88 1.68
C PHE A 30 -9.92 -12.29 0.31
N PHE A 31 -8.75 -12.61 -0.23
CA PHE A 31 -8.39 -12.32 -1.61
C PHE A 31 -7.89 -13.60 -2.28
N THR A 32 -8.48 -13.93 -3.43
CA THR A 32 -7.86 -14.90 -4.35
C THR A 32 -6.58 -14.31 -4.93
N GLN A 33 -5.76 -15.15 -5.55
CA GLN A 33 -4.61 -14.71 -6.32
C GLN A 33 -4.99 -13.66 -7.37
N THR A 34 -6.08 -13.87 -8.12
CA THR A 34 -6.58 -12.91 -9.12
C THR A 34 -7.06 -11.62 -8.48
N GLY A 35 -7.73 -11.70 -7.33
CA GLY A 35 -8.13 -10.51 -6.56
C GLY A 35 -6.94 -9.70 -6.08
N MET A 36 -5.91 -10.35 -5.54
CA MET A 36 -4.66 -9.69 -5.13
C MET A 36 -3.97 -9.01 -6.33
N GLN A 37 -3.88 -9.70 -7.48
CA GLN A 37 -3.29 -9.13 -8.70
C GLN A 37 -4.02 -7.85 -9.13
N LYS A 38 -5.36 -7.89 -9.16
CA LYS A 38 -6.18 -6.71 -9.50
C LYS A 38 -6.02 -5.59 -8.49
N TRP A 39 -5.99 -5.91 -7.20
CA TRP A 39 -5.78 -4.94 -6.13
C TRP A 39 -4.44 -4.22 -6.29
N PHE A 40 -3.33 -4.96 -6.47
CA PHE A 40 -2.02 -4.35 -6.73
C PHE A 40 -2.00 -3.53 -8.01
N ARG A 41 -2.64 -4.01 -9.08
CA ARG A 41 -2.75 -3.23 -10.33
C ARG A 41 -3.49 -1.91 -10.10
N GLY A 42 -4.55 -1.92 -9.30
CA GLY A 42 -5.24 -0.69 -8.86
C GLY A 42 -4.30 0.28 -8.15
N LEU A 43 -3.53 -0.21 -7.17
CA LEU A 43 -2.55 0.63 -6.45
C LEU A 43 -1.51 1.27 -7.37
N LEU A 44 -1.00 0.53 -8.35
CA LEU A 44 -0.04 1.06 -9.32
C LEU A 44 -0.69 2.12 -10.22
N ASN A 45 -1.90 1.87 -10.71
CA ASN A 45 -2.64 2.80 -11.56
C ASN A 45 -3.02 4.11 -10.85
N ASP A 46 -3.30 4.02 -9.54
CA ASP A 46 -3.59 5.18 -8.69
C ASP A 46 -2.32 6.01 -8.36
N GLY A 47 -1.14 5.54 -8.81
CA GLY A 47 0.13 6.22 -8.58
C GLY A 47 0.71 5.99 -7.17
N SER A 48 0.26 4.97 -6.45
CA SER A 48 0.78 4.66 -5.10
C SER A 48 2.27 4.32 -5.14
N LEU A 49 2.75 3.72 -6.24
CA LEU A 49 4.16 3.54 -6.55
C LEU A 49 4.61 4.58 -7.57
N ASN A 50 4.64 5.86 -7.17
CA ASN A 50 5.19 6.91 -8.03
C ASN A 50 6.66 7.18 -7.71
N VAL A 51 7.52 6.59 -8.53
CA VAL A 51 8.97 6.77 -8.44
C VAL A 51 9.48 7.96 -9.26
N THR A 52 8.61 8.66 -9.97
CA THR A 52 9.00 9.80 -10.82
C THR A 52 9.58 10.93 -9.98
N GLY A 53 10.69 11.51 -10.43
CA GLY A 53 11.42 12.56 -9.73
C GLY A 53 12.43 12.06 -8.69
N GLN A 54 12.46 10.75 -8.41
CA GLN A 54 13.41 10.17 -7.47
C GLN A 54 14.83 10.17 -8.03
N LYS A 55 15.81 10.45 -7.18
CA LYS A 55 17.22 10.55 -7.53
C LYS A 55 17.95 9.22 -7.31
N PHE A 56 18.78 8.85 -8.27
CA PHE A 56 19.71 7.73 -8.19
C PHE A 56 21.11 8.23 -7.83
N PRO A 57 21.92 7.43 -7.12
CA PRO A 57 23.30 7.79 -6.83
C PRO A 57 24.14 7.82 -8.11
N ASP A 58 25.14 8.70 -8.15
CA ASP A 58 26.03 8.84 -9.31
C ASP A 58 26.77 7.53 -9.63
N ILE A 59 26.92 7.22 -10.92
CA ILE A 59 27.72 6.10 -11.39
C ILE A 59 29.06 6.63 -11.90
N LYS A 60 30.16 6.04 -11.40
CA LYS A 60 31.52 6.35 -11.85
C LYS A 60 32.22 5.06 -12.27
N THR A 61 32.69 5.01 -13.50
CA THR A 61 33.42 3.86 -14.04
C THR A 61 34.63 4.31 -14.84
N SER A 62 35.63 3.45 -14.94
CA SER A 62 36.85 3.69 -15.71
C SER A 62 37.07 2.52 -16.65
N VAL A 63 37.33 2.83 -17.93
CA VAL A 63 37.68 1.85 -18.95
C VAL A 63 39.16 1.98 -19.27
N ASN A 64 39.87 0.86 -19.19
CA ASN A 64 41.22 0.75 -19.71
C ASN A 64 41.15 0.22 -21.14
N MET A 65 41.50 1.06 -22.11
CA MET A 65 41.77 0.67 -23.48
C MET A 65 43.29 0.41 -23.62
N VAL A 66 43.70 -0.24 -24.72
CA VAL A 66 45.10 -0.65 -24.95
C VAL A 66 46.11 0.47 -24.74
N ALA A 67 45.76 1.73 -25.08
CA ALA A 67 46.66 2.88 -24.99
C ALA A 67 46.12 4.05 -24.15
N THR A 68 44.89 3.97 -23.64
CA THR A 68 44.23 5.09 -22.98
C THR A 68 43.33 4.62 -21.84
N LYS A 69 43.22 5.43 -20.79
CA LYS A 69 42.21 5.24 -19.73
C LYS A 69 41.14 6.32 -19.87
N ILE A 70 39.88 5.92 -19.86
CA ILE A 70 38.73 6.81 -19.97
C ILE A 70 37.88 6.68 -18.70
N ASP A 71 37.70 7.80 -18.00
CA ASP A 71 36.78 7.89 -16.87
C ASP A 71 35.43 8.41 -17.35
N ILE A 72 34.37 7.75 -16.90
CA ILE A 72 32.99 8.02 -17.31
C ILE A 72 32.18 8.20 -16.04
N MET A 73 31.46 9.30 -15.97
CA MET A 73 30.60 9.63 -14.83
C MET A 73 29.19 9.93 -15.34
N LEU A 74 28.20 9.32 -14.69
CA LEU A 74 26.77 9.64 -14.86
C LEU A 74 26.29 10.24 -13.55
N THR A 75 25.87 11.51 -13.58
CA THR A 75 25.47 12.28 -12.41
C THR A 75 24.04 12.80 -12.53
N ASP A 76 23.47 13.23 -11.41
CA ASP A 76 22.10 13.78 -11.37
C ASP A 76 21.06 12.87 -12.04
N MET A 77 21.19 11.57 -11.81
CA MET A 77 20.28 10.59 -12.39
C MET A 77 18.90 10.71 -11.72
N VAL A 78 17.86 10.98 -12.50
CA VAL A 78 16.48 11.17 -12.02
C VAL A 78 15.51 10.35 -12.85
N VAL A 79 14.57 9.66 -12.20
CA VAL A 79 13.47 8.96 -12.89
C VAL A 79 12.53 9.99 -13.50
N SER A 80 12.42 9.99 -14.83
CA SER A 80 11.54 10.88 -15.57
C SER A 80 10.24 10.21 -16.03
N GLU A 81 10.26 8.89 -16.19
CA GLU A 81 9.09 8.09 -16.57
C GLU A 81 9.22 6.71 -15.90
N PHE A 82 8.11 6.20 -15.40
CA PHE A 82 7.95 4.85 -14.88
C PHE A 82 6.60 4.30 -15.27
N SER A 83 6.58 3.08 -15.78
CA SER A 83 5.34 2.35 -16.05
C SER A 83 5.54 0.84 -15.87
N VAL A 84 4.43 0.16 -15.59
CA VAL A 84 4.35 -1.29 -15.43
C VAL A 84 3.23 -1.79 -16.33
N GLU A 85 3.50 -2.79 -17.15
CA GLU A 85 2.51 -3.37 -18.04
C GLU A 85 1.60 -4.36 -17.30
N ASP A 86 2.20 -5.26 -16.52
CA ASP A 86 1.48 -6.31 -15.82
C ASP A 86 1.99 -6.58 -14.40
N VAL A 87 1.09 -7.08 -13.56
CA VAL A 87 1.34 -7.45 -12.17
C VAL A 87 0.96 -8.90 -11.94
N GLY A 88 1.97 -9.71 -11.64
CA GLY A 88 1.81 -11.09 -11.19
C GLY A 88 1.86 -11.20 -9.68
N VAL A 89 0.99 -12.04 -9.13
CA VAL A 89 1.06 -12.55 -7.76
C VAL A 89 0.96 -14.06 -7.84
N LEU A 90 1.81 -14.80 -7.11
CA LEU A 90 1.81 -16.26 -7.10
C LEU A 90 1.76 -16.82 -5.68
N LEU A 91 0.56 -17.16 -5.20
CA LEU A 91 0.37 -17.53 -3.79
C LEU A 91 0.68 -19.03 -3.61
N GLN A 92 1.81 -19.34 -2.96
CA GLN A 92 2.32 -20.72 -2.82
C GLN A 92 2.19 -21.33 -1.42
N GLY A 93 1.77 -20.56 -0.41
CA GLY A 93 1.48 -21.12 0.93
C GLY A 93 2.60 -21.09 1.97
N GLN A 94 3.41 -20.02 2.04
CA GLN A 94 4.58 -19.95 2.93
C GLN A 94 4.68 -18.64 3.75
N ASN A 95 3.58 -17.91 3.92
CA ASN A 95 3.59 -16.55 4.50
C ASN A 95 4.57 -15.59 3.79
N ILE A 96 4.90 -15.89 2.54
CA ILE A 96 5.66 -15.05 1.62
C ILE A 96 4.71 -14.65 0.49
N LEU A 97 4.69 -13.37 0.18
CA LEU A 97 3.94 -12.79 -0.94
C LEU A 97 4.93 -12.45 -2.06
N PRO A 98 5.03 -13.30 -3.10
CA PRO A 98 5.76 -12.93 -4.30
C PRO A 98 4.91 -11.97 -5.14
N LEU A 99 5.48 -10.80 -5.42
CA LEU A 99 4.99 -9.83 -6.38
C LEU A 99 5.93 -9.82 -7.58
N VAL A 100 5.36 -9.84 -8.78
CA VAL A 100 6.08 -9.74 -10.04
C VAL A 100 5.53 -8.53 -10.80
N LEU A 101 6.40 -7.63 -11.23
CA LEU A 101 6.06 -6.53 -12.14
C LEU A 101 6.71 -6.84 -13.48
N SER A 102 5.89 -7.11 -14.49
CA SER A 102 6.34 -7.49 -15.83
C SER A 102 6.21 -6.32 -16.79
N GLY A 103 7.10 -6.26 -17.79
CA GLY A 103 7.08 -5.19 -18.78
C GLY A 103 7.33 -3.81 -18.18
N THR A 104 8.11 -3.76 -17.09
CA THR A 104 8.43 -2.49 -16.42
C THR A 104 9.33 -1.65 -17.32
N ARG A 105 9.03 -0.35 -17.40
CA ARG A 105 9.79 0.64 -18.16
C ARG A 105 10.25 1.78 -17.26
N PHE A 106 11.52 2.14 -17.37
CA PHE A 106 12.13 3.30 -16.74
C PHE A 106 12.74 4.21 -17.79
N VAL A 107 12.57 5.52 -17.63
CA VAL A 107 13.37 6.52 -18.34
C VAL A 107 14.09 7.38 -17.32
N LEU A 108 15.40 7.23 -17.20
CA LEU A 108 16.25 8.02 -16.31
C LEU A 108 16.89 9.17 -17.10
N ARG A 109 16.75 10.40 -16.64
CA ARG A 109 17.51 11.56 -17.14
C ARG A 109 18.81 11.65 -16.35
N PHE A 110 19.91 12.00 -17.01
CA PHE A 110 21.20 12.15 -16.35
C PHE A 110 22.08 13.20 -17.03
N ASN A 111 23.08 13.67 -16.30
CA ASN A 111 24.23 14.39 -16.82
C ASN A 111 25.40 13.41 -16.96
N TRP A 112 26.22 13.55 -17.99
CA TRP A 112 27.40 12.72 -18.17
C TRP A 112 28.65 13.53 -18.35
N LYS A 113 29.77 12.92 -17.98
CA LYS A 113 31.10 13.47 -18.17
C LYS A 113 32.07 12.35 -18.53
N ILE A 114 32.83 12.57 -19.58
CA ILE A 114 33.89 11.68 -20.04
C ILE A 114 35.22 12.43 -19.92
N LYS A 115 36.23 11.78 -19.36
CA LYS A 115 37.57 12.34 -19.23
C LYS A 115 38.62 11.28 -19.55
N GLN A 116 39.43 11.54 -20.56
CA GLN A 116 40.62 10.75 -20.85
C GLN A 116 41.73 11.10 -19.85
N GLN A 117 42.27 10.09 -19.18
CA GLN A 117 43.36 10.22 -18.20
C GLN A 117 44.75 10.19 -18.84
N SER A 118 44.85 9.82 -20.11
CA SER A 118 46.10 9.78 -20.89
C SER A 118 46.14 10.94 -21.89
N TYR A 119 47.32 11.45 -22.23
CA TYR A 119 47.49 12.47 -23.28
C TYR A 119 46.77 12.02 -24.58
N PRO A 120 45.98 12.89 -25.25
CA PRO A 120 45.91 14.35 -25.09
C PRO A 120 44.87 14.90 -24.08
N TYR A 121 44.40 14.09 -23.11
CA TYR A 121 43.50 14.53 -22.02
C TYR A 121 42.17 15.14 -22.49
N ILE A 122 41.54 14.52 -23.49
CA ILE A 122 40.24 14.96 -24.01
C ILE A 122 39.17 14.78 -22.93
N GLY A 123 38.26 15.74 -22.84
CA GLY A 123 37.08 15.65 -21.99
C GLY A 123 35.85 16.21 -22.69
N ASP A 124 34.69 15.67 -22.33
CA ASP A 124 33.40 16.10 -22.85
C ASP A 124 32.32 15.86 -21.78
N GLU A 125 31.22 16.59 -21.88
CA GLU A 125 30.09 16.48 -20.97
C GLU A 125 28.77 16.85 -21.65
N GLY A 126 27.67 16.42 -21.06
CA GLY A 126 26.36 16.69 -21.61
C GLY A 126 25.24 16.08 -20.79
N SER A 127 24.07 15.94 -21.40
CA SER A 127 22.93 15.24 -20.81
C SER A 127 22.58 14.00 -21.62
N GLY A 128 21.79 13.11 -21.04
CA GLY A 128 21.32 11.90 -21.71
C GLY A 128 20.12 11.28 -21.01
N ASN A 129 19.63 10.21 -21.63
CA ASN A 129 18.56 9.37 -21.09
C ASN A 129 19.00 7.90 -21.08
N VAL A 130 18.77 7.21 -19.97
CA VAL A 130 18.79 5.74 -19.92
C VAL A 130 17.36 5.27 -20.05
N ILE A 131 17.07 4.46 -21.06
CA ILE A 131 15.79 3.79 -21.23
C ILE A 131 16.01 2.33 -20.87
N VAL A 132 15.30 1.88 -19.85
CA VAL A 132 15.24 0.48 -19.44
C VAL A 132 13.83 -0.01 -19.76
N SER A 133 13.68 -1.04 -20.58
CA SER A 133 12.38 -1.61 -20.95
C SER A 133 12.36 -3.12 -20.83
N ASP A 134 11.16 -3.70 -20.95
CA ASP A 134 10.94 -5.14 -20.90
C ASP A 134 11.55 -5.77 -19.64
N THR A 135 11.45 -5.03 -18.53
CA THR A 135 12.11 -5.38 -17.27
C THR A 135 11.13 -6.13 -16.38
N ASN A 136 11.60 -7.24 -15.84
CA ASN A 136 10.84 -8.04 -14.88
C ASN A 136 11.41 -7.82 -13.48
N PHE A 137 10.60 -7.23 -12.61
CA PHE A 137 10.93 -7.09 -11.19
C PHE A 137 10.20 -8.18 -10.41
N GLN A 138 10.89 -8.87 -9.52
CA GLN A 138 10.29 -9.83 -8.60
C GLN A 138 10.70 -9.48 -7.17
N ALA A 139 9.73 -9.36 -6.28
CA ALA A 139 9.97 -9.15 -4.85
C ALA A 139 9.20 -10.17 -4.02
N PHE A 140 9.83 -10.65 -2.96
CA PHE A 140 9.26 -11.58 -2.00
C PHE A 140 9.06 -10.84 -0.69
N GLY A 141 7.81 -10.50 -0.38
CA GLY A 141 7.43 -9.82 0.86
C GLY A 141 7.12 -10.82 1.97
N LYS A 142 7.62 -10.57 3.18
CA LYS A 142 7.21 -11.24 4.41
C LYS A 142 6.47 -10.25 5.30
N PHE A 143 5.30 -10.64 5.76
CA PHE A 143 4.50 -9.85 6.67
C PHE A 143 4.94 -10.07 8.12
N GLY A 144 5.06 -8.99 8.86
CA GLY A 144 5.26 -8.95 10.30
C GLY A 144 4.17 -8.13 10.97
N CYS A 145 4.06 -8.25 12.28
CA CYS A 145 3.27 -7.38 13.12
C CYS A 145 4.16 -7.00 14.29
N ASP A 146 4.29 -5.70 14.54
CA ASP A 146 5.09 -5.23 15.67
C ASP A 146 4.20 -5.19 16.92
N PHE A 147 4.22 -6.28 17.69
CA PHE A 147 3.42 -6.36 18.91
C PHE A 147 3.99 -5.53 20.07
N GLU A 148 5.23 -5.04 19.97
CA GLU A 148 5.93 -4.37 21.08
C GLU A 148 5.90 -2.85 20.95
N ILE A 149 6.20 -2.32 19.76
CA ILE A 149 6.30 -0.87 19.51
C ILE A 149 4.96 -0.29 19.06
N CYS A 150 4.23 -1.03 18.21
CA CYS A 150 3.01 -0.55 17.57
C CYS A 150 1.99 -1.68 17.41
N PRO A 151 1.41 -2.16 18.53
CA PRO A 151 0.62 -3.39 18.52
C PRO A 151 -0.49 -3.31 17.47
N ASN A 152 -0.59 -4.38 16.68
CA ASN A 152 -1.57 -4.56 15.61
C ASN A 152 -1.31 -3.74 14.33
N HIS A 153 -0.12 -3.15 14.16
CA HIS A 153 0.29 -2.59 12.87
C HIS A 153 1.00 -3.65 12.03
N LEU A 154 0.46 -3.88 10.84
CA LEU A 154 1.08 -4.76 9.86
C LEU A 154 2.30 -4.07 9.24
N SER A 155 3.43 -4.77 9.23
CA SER A 155 4.63 -4.36 8.51
C SER A 155 4.95 -5.35 7.41
N VAL A 156 5.49 -4.84 6.31
CA VAL A 156 5.99 -5.63 5.20
C VAL A 156 7.49 -5.43 5.13
N ASN A 157 8.22 -6.53 5.03
CA ASN A 157 9.65 -6.53 4.74
C ASN A 157 9.90 -7.35 3.48
N ILE A 158 10.69 -6.83 2.55
CA ILE A 158 11.13 -7.60 1.39
C ILE A 158 12.34 -8.45 1.81
N ILE A 159 12.19 -9.77 1.74
CA ILE A 159 13.26 -10.72 2.08
C ILE A 159 14.22 -10.94 0.91
N HIS A 160 13.72 -10.82 -0.31
CA HIS A 160 14.48 -10.97 -1.52
C HIS A 160 13.81 -10.17 -2.64
N ALA A 161 14.61 -9.52 -3.46
CA ALA A 161 14.15 -8.89 -4.68
C ALA A 161 15.20 -9.04 -5.77
N GLU A 162 14.72 -9.19 -6.99
CA GLU A 162 15.52 -9.32 -8.19
C GLU A 162 14.87 -8.48 -9.30
N LEU A 163 15.71 -7.85 -10.10
CA LEU A 163 15.30 -7.16 -11.32
C LEU A 163 16.06 -7.79 -12.47
N GLN A 164 15.36 -8.17 -13.53
CA GLN A 164 15.98 -8.63 -14.77
C GLN A 164 15.71 -7.59 -15.85
N ILE A 165 16.76 -6.87 -16.26
CA ILE A 165 16.67 -5.89 -17.36
C ILE A 165 16.64 -6.64 -18.69
N GLY A 166 15.56 -6.48 -19.46
CA GLY A 166 15.44 -7.00 -20.82
C GLY A 166 16.22 -6.16 -21.83
N VAL A 167 15.88 -4.87 -21.90
CA VAL A 167 16.51 -3.93 -22.84
C VAL A 167 17.07 -2.72 -22.09
N LEU A 168 18.33 -2.40 -22.35
CA LEU A 168 19.01 -1.20 -21.87
C LEU A 168 19.46 -0.36 -23.05
N LYS A 169 19.01 0.89 -23.13
CA LYS A 169 19.43 1.84 -24.16
C LYS A 169 19.89 3.14 -23.54
N ILE A 170 21.07 3.60 -23.91
CA ILE A 170 21.62 4.88 -23.47
C ILE A 170 21.61 5.84 -24.66
N LEU A 171 21.01 7.01 -24.46
CA LEU A 171 20.91 8.08 -25.44
C LEU A 171 21.65 9.30 -24.92
N LEU A 172 22.78 9.64 -25.55
CA LEU A 172 23.51 10.86 -25.23
C LEU A 172 23.02 12.02 -26.10
N ASN A 173 22.71 13.15 -25.47
CA ASN A 173 22.35 14.39 -26.15
C ASN A 173 23.62 15.25 -26.33
N ASN A 174 24.32 15.12 -27.46
CA ASN A 174 25.34 16.10 -27.90
C ASN A 174 25.75 15.85 -29.36
N LYS A 175 26.38 16.84 -30.02
CA LYS A 175 26.89 16.73 -31.41
C LYS A 175 27.97 15.66 -31.58
N SER A 176 28.73 15.37 -30.52
CA SER A 176 29.82 14.38 -30.51
C SER A 176 29.38 13.00 -29.98
N SER A 177 28.08 12.80 -29.72
CA SER A 177 27.53 11.57 -29.13
C SER A 177 27.89 10.29 -29.88
N TRP A 178 28.00 10.35 -31.21
CA TRP A 178 28.34 9.20 -32.06
C TRP A 178 29.70 8.59 -31.73
N LEU A 179 30.69 9.41 -31.34
CA LEU A 179 32.05 8.94 -31.04
C LEU A 179 32.08 8.12 -29.75
N TYR A 180 31.25 8.50 -28.77
CA TYR A 180 31.22 7.86 -27.45
C TYR A 180 30.34 6.61 -27.41
N GLN A 181 29.54 6.36 -28.45
CA GLN A 181 28.67 5.19 -28.50
C GLN A 181 29.47 3.87 -28.43
N SER A 182 30.62 3.79 -29.10
CA SER A 182 31.49 2.61 -29.04
C SER A 182 32.08 2.35 -27.65
N VAL A 183 32.36 3.42 -26.89
CA VAL A 183 32.81 3.31 -25.50
C VAL A 183 31.66 2.87 -24.59
N ILE A 184 30.45 3.38 -24.86
CA ILE A 184 29.23 2.99 -24.15
C ILE A 184 28.95 1.49 -24.31
N ASP A 185 29.09 0.94 -25.51
CA ASP A 185 28.82 -0.48 -25.75
C ASP A 185 29.78 -1.37 -24.95
N LEU A 186 31.02 -0.93 -24.72
CA LEU A 186 32.02 -1.64 -23.92
C LEU A 186 31.65 -1.66 -22.43
N ILE A 187 31.07 -0.58 -21.91
CA ILE A 187 30.68 -0.47 -20.49
C ILE A 187 29.25 -0.92 -20.22
N MET A 188 28.49 -1.29 -21.25
CA MET A 188 27.05 -1.53 -21.14
C MET A 188 26.75 -2.62 -20.11
N SER A 189 27.54 -3.70 -20.06
CA SER A 189 27.35 -4.79 -19.08
C SER A 189 27.58 -4.33 -17.64
N VAL A 190 28.59 -3.49 -17.40
CA VAL A 190 28.91 -2.94 -16.08
C VAL A 190 27.82 -1.97 -15.64
N LEU A 191 27.38 -1.08 -16.55
CA LEU A 191 26.29 -0.15 -16.29
C LEU A 191 24.98 -0.89 -16.04
N GLN A 192 24.69 -1.93 -16.82
CA GLN A 192 23.50 -2.76 -16.65
C GLN A 192 23.45 -3.38 -15.25
N GLN A 193 24.54 -3.99 -14.80
CA GLN A 193 24.59 -4.60 -13.46
C GLN A 193 24.43 -3.56 -12.35
N GLN A 194 25.09 -2.40 -12.48
CA GLN A 194 24.96 -1.32 -11.48
C GLN A 194 23.54 -0.75 -11.45
N LEU A 195 22.95 -0.47 -12.62
CA LEU A 195 21.57 0.01 -12.72
C LEU A 195 20.58 -1.02 -12.20
N GLN A 196 20.80 -2.31 -12.49
CA GLN A 196 19.96 -3.40 -11.99
C GLN A 196 19.92 -3.40 -10.47
N ASN A 197 21.07 -3.35 -9.81
CA ASN A 197 21.16 -3.31 -8.35
C ASN A 197 20.49 -2.07 -7.77
N LEU A 198 20.78 -0.89 -8.34
CA LEU A 198 20.21 0.38 -7.88
C LEU A 198 18.69 0.41 -8.03
N ILE A 199 18.16 0.00 -9.18
CA ILE A 199 16.71 -0.03 -9.42
C ILE A 199 16.04 -1.08 -8.52
N THR A 200 16.67 -2.24 -8.30
CA THR A 200 16.15 -3.28 -7.40
C THR A 200 16.00 -2.77 -5.98
N GLU A 201 17.06 -2.18 -5.41
CA GLU A 201 17.05 -1.62 -4.05
C GLU A 201 15.99 -0.52 -3.92
N PHE A 202 15.98 0.37 -4.91
CA PHE A 202 15.09 1.52 -4.94
C PHE A 202 13.61 1.10 -5.02
N LEU A 203 13.24 0.21 -5.97
CA LEU A 203 11.88 -0.33 -6.07
C LEU A 203 11.47 -1.07 -4.80
N SER A 204 12.38 -1.87 -4.24
CA SER A 204 12.10 -2.62 -3.02
C SER A 204 11.76 -1.68 -1.86
N LYS A 205 12.54 -0.61 -1.68
CA LYS A 205 12.31 0.39 -0.63
C LYS A 205 10.98 1.11 -0.82
N ASP A 206 10.68 1.57 -2.04
CA ASP A 206 9.45 2.31 -2.31
C ASP A 206 8.21 1.41 -2.21
N MET A 207 8.31 0.14 -2.60
CA MET A 207 7.23 -0.83 -2.39
C MET A 207 6.97 -1.13 -0.90
N VAL A 208 8.02 -1.34 -0.11
CA VAL A 208 7.90 -1.53 1.35
C VAL A 208 7.23 -0.31 1.97
N LYS A 209 7.68 0.88 1.59
CA LYS A 209 7.09 2.14 2.06
C LYS A 209 5.62 2.25 1.66
N MET A 210 5.29 2.06 0.39
CA MET A 210 3.91 2.10 -0.11
C MET A 210 3.00 1.14 0.64
N LEU A 211 3.42 -0.11 0.83
CA LEU A 211 2.62 -1.11 1.53
C LEU A 211 2.45 -0.78 3.01
N ASN A 212 3.53 -0.39 3.68
CA ASN A 212 3.45 0.01 5.08
C ASN A 212 2.58 1.26 5.25
N ASP A 213 2.72 2.27 4.39
CA ASP A 213 1.88 3.48 4.42
C ASP A 213 0.41 3.11 4.20
N LEU A 214 0.11 2.20 3.26
CA LEU A 214 -1.24 1.71 3.01
C LEU A 214 -1.81 0.98 4.24
N PHE A 215 -1.08 0.02 4.81
CA PHE A 215 -1.57 -0.73 5.96
C PHE A 215 -1.69 0.13 7.22
N ASN A 216 -0.80 1.11 7.39
CA ASN A 216 -0.86 2.05 8.51
C ASN A 216 -1.89 3.17 8.30
N SER A 217 -2.28 3.47 7.06
CA SER A 217 -3.38 4.40 6.77
C SER A 217 -4.75 3.81 7.10
N TYR A 218 -4.84 2.49 7.17
CA TYR A 218 -6.05 1.81 7.59
C TYR A 218 -6.28 2.07 9.08
N GLN A 219 -7.25 2.94 9.37
CA GLN A 219 -7.65 3.23 10.74
C GLN A 219 -8.22 1.98 11.39
N SER A 220 -7.47 1.44 12.35
CA SER A 220 -7.92 0.31 13.17
C SER A 220 -9.14 0.66 14.02
N TYR A 221 -9.43 1.95 14.21
CA TYR A 221 -10.61 2.43 14.92
C TYR A 221 -11.34 3.47 14.09
N GLN A 222 -12.63 3.25 13.89
CA GLN A 222 -13.48 4.21 13.19
C GLN A 222 -14.72 4.48 14.02
N ASN A 223 -14.95 5.75 14.33
CA ASN A 223 -16.22 6.17 14.92
C ASN A 223 -17.28 6.10 13.82
N TYR A 224 -18.43 5.47 14.10
CA TYR A 224 -19.49 5.33 13.11
C TYR A 224 -20.01 6.69 12.60
N LYS A 225 -20.01 7.70 13.48
CA LYS A 225 -20.25 9.12 13.19
C LYS A 225 -19.53 9.98 14.23
N ASN A 226 -19.15 11.21 13.86
CA ASN A 226 -18.44 12.14 14.76
C ASN A 226 -19.20 12.44 16.08
N ASP A 227 -20.53 12.35 16.07
CA ASP A 227 -21.37 12.68 17.22
C ASP A 227 -21.82 11.46 18.05
N VAL A 228 -21.47 10.25 17.60
CA VAL A 228 -21.90 8.99 18.22
C VAL A 228 -20.68 8.34 18.87
N GLN A 229 -20.77 8.06 20.17
CA GLN A 229 -19.71 7.39 20.93
C GLN A 229 -19.70 5.88 20.64
N ILE A 230 -19.86 5.47 19.38
CA ILE A 230 -19.78 4.08 18.95
C ILE A 230 -18.56 3.95 18.05
N THR A 231 -17.60 3.16 18.51
CA THR A 231 -16.34 2.89 17.83
C THR A 231 -16.37 1.46 17.30
N LYS A 232 -15.94 1.31 16.05
CA LYS A 232 -15.63 0.03 15.43
C LYS A 232 -14.14 -0.27 15.63
N ASP A 233 -13.83 -1.46 16.12
CA ASP A 233 -12.47 -2.00 16.22
C ASP A 233 -12.25 -2.95 15.04
N GLU A 234 -11.28 -2.60 14.20
CA GLU A 234 -10.80 -3.39 13.07
C GLU A 234 -9.29 -3.60 13.17
N ARG A 235 -8.77 -3.82 14.38
CA ARG A 235 -7.39 -4.27 14.53
C ARG A 235 -7.17 -5.60 13.85
N PHE A 236 -5.97 -5.76 13.28
CA PHE A 236 -5.45 -7.06 12.88
C PHE A 236 -5.29 -7.95 14.12
N VAL A 237 -5.85 -9.16 14.08
CA VAL A 237 -5.73 -10.14 15.19
C VAL A 237 -4.74 -11.26 14.92
N SER A 238 -4.21 -11.31 13.70
CA SER A 238 -3.16 -12.22 13.28
C SER A 238 -2.30 -11.59 12.19
N LEU A 239 -1.16 -12.22 11.90
CA LEU A 239 -0.44 -11.97 10.65
C LEU A 239 -1.34 -12.29 9.44
N LEU A 240 -0.99 -11.73 8.28
CA LEU A 240 -1.55 -12.18 7.01
C LEU A 240 -1.24 -13.65 6.83
N ILE A 241 -2.25 -14.43 6.47
CA ILE A 241 -2.07 -15.84 6.24
C ILE A 241 -2.19 -16.11 4.75
N ILE A 242 -1.09 -16.61 4.20
CA ILE A 242 -0.93 -16.82 2.77
C ILE A 242 -0.93 -18.30 2.51
N ASN A 243 -1.95 -18.76 1.80
CA ASN A 243 -2.12 -20.15 1.37
C ASN A 243 -1.91 -20.28 -0.13
N LYS A 244 -2.03 -21.51 -0.63
CA LYS A 244 -1.98 -21.74 -2.08
C LYS A 244 -3.21 -21.13 -2.75
N GLY A 245 -2.99 -20.11 -3.58
CA GLY A 245 -4.03 -19.44 -4.37
C GLY A 245 -4.84 -18.34 -3.66
N PHE A 246 -4.63 -18.09 -2.36
CA PHE A 246 -5.35 -17.03 -1.64
C PHE A 246 -4.60 -16.47 -0.43
N VAL A 247 -4.97 -15.25 -0.04
CA VAL A 247 -4.54 -14.56 1.17
C VAL A 247 -5.77 -14.25 2.00
N TYR A 248 -5.65 -14.37 3.32
CA TYR A 248 -6.67 -13.88 4.23
C TYR A 248 -6.09 -13.00 5.33
N VAL A 249 -6.92 -12.04 5.72
CA VAL A 249 -6.64 -11.03 6.72
C VAL A 249 -7.72 -11.14 7.79
N LEU A 250 -7.31 -11.30 9.04
CA LEU A 250 -8.21 -11.43 10.18
C LEU A 250 -8.25 -10.13 10.97
N PHE A 251 -9.46 -9.63 11.15
CA PHE A 251 -9.77 -8.43 11.92
C PHE A 251 -10.65 -8.79 13.11
N SER A 252 -10.58 -7.95 14.14
CA SER A 252 -11.35 -8.10 15.36
C SER A 252 -12.85 -7.92 15.08
N GLY A 253 -13.24 -6.85 14.38
CA GLY A 253 -14.62 -6.58 13.96
C GLY A 253 -15.56 -6.21 15.11
N TYR A 254 -15.03 -5.80 16.27
CA TYR A 254 -15.84 -5.43 17.43
C TYR A 254 -16.48 -4.06 17.24
N VAL A 255 -17.60 -3.85 17.93
CA VAL A 255 -18.25 -2.55 18.04
C VAL A 255 -18.52 -2.30 19.51
N TYR A 256 -18.15 -1.14 20.03
CA TYR A 256 -18.38 -0.82 21.43
C TYR A 256 -18.72 0.66 21.60
N HIS A 257 -19.32 0.97 22.75
CA HIS A 257 -19.55 2.34 23.14
C HIS A 257 -18.29 2.91 23.82
N SER A 258 -17.76 4.05 23.36
CA SER A 258 -16.46 4.57 23.79
C SER A 258 -16.41 4.89 25.29
N SER A 259 -17.54 5.24 25.90
CA SER A 259 -17.64 5.46 27.36
C SER A 259 -17.89 4.18 28.17
N ASN A 260 -18.16 3.05 27.53
CA ASN A 260 -18.45 1.78 28.21
C ASN A 260 -17.91 0.58 27.43
N TYR A 261 -16.58 0.48 27.36
CA TYR A 261 -15.87 -0.55 26.58
C TYR A 261 -16.04 -1.98 27.13
N LEU A 262 -16.53 -2.16 28.36
CA LEU A 262 -16.77 -3.51 28.94
C LEU A 262 -18.16 -4.06 28.59
N ASP A 263 -19.03 -3.23 28.03
CA ASP A 263 -20.40 -3.62 27.71
C ASP A 263 -20.49 -4.20 26.29
N GLU A 264 -19.89 -5.38 26.12
CA GLU A 264 -19.97 -6.14 24.88
C GLU A 264 -20.98 -7.28 24.98
N PHE A 265 -21.75 -7.50 23.91
CA PHE A 265 -22.62 -8.67 23.78
C PHE A 265 -21.84 -9.92 23.30
N ILE A 266 -20.68 -9.69 22.69
CA ILE A 266 -19.83 -10.73 22.10
C ILE A 266 -18.92 -11.33 23.17
N THR A 267 -18.90 -12.65 23.25
CA THR A 267 -17.90 -13.40 24.00
C THR A 267 -17.07 -14.23 23.01
N ARG A 268 -15.85 -14.61 23.39
CA ARG A 268 -14.92 -15.33 22.48
C ARG A 268 -15.52 -16.60 21.87
N ASP A 269 -16.33 -17.32 22.64
CA ASP A 269 -17.05 -18.53 22.23
C ASP A 269 -18.14 -18.28 21.17
N LYS A 270 -18.62 -17.03 21.04
CA LYS A 270 -19.58 -16.63 20.00
C LYS A 270 -18.90 -16.23 18.71
N ILE A 271 -17.60 -15.94 18.75
CA ILE A 271 -16.81 -15.61 17.55
C ILE A 271 -16.32 -16.93 16.96
N GLY A 272 -17.09 -17.44 16.00
CA GLY A 272 -16.61 -18.54 15.16
C GLY A 272 -15.59 -18.02 14.16
N GLN A 273 -14.53 -18.79 13.91
CA GLN A 273 -13.68 -18.54 12.75
C GLN A 273 -14.55 -18.56 11.49
N VAL A 274 -14.38 -17.58 10.62
CA VAL A 274 -14.99 -17.64 9.30
C VAL A 274 -14.28 -18.73 8.50
N ILE A 275 -14.97 -19.85 8.26
CA ILE A 275 -14.42 -21.03 7.55
C ILE A 275 -14.97 -21.19 6.13
N TYR A 276 -16.00 -20.42 5.76
CA TYR A 276 -16.65 -20.53 4.46
C TYR A 276 -16.15 -19.43 3.53
N ASN A 277 -15.40 -19.83 2.49
CA ASN A 277 -15.01 -18.96 1.39
C ASN A 277 -15.58 -19.51 0.08
N LYS A 278 -16.23 -18.64 -0.71
CA LYS A 278 -16.65 -19.01 -2.06
C LYS A 278 -15.48 -18.76 -3.01
N PHE A 279 -14.83 -19.84 -3.45
CA PHE A 279 -13.68 -19.80 -4.37
C PHE A 279 -13.91 -19.05 -5.70
N ASN A 280 -15.15 -18.69 -6.04
CA ASN A 280 -15.49 -18.01 -7.29
C ASN A 280 -15.43 -16.47 -7.21
N ALA A 281 -15.25 -15.89 -6.01
CA ALA A 281 -15.14 -14.44 -5.85
C ALA A 281 -13.67 -14.00 -5.86
N GLU A 282 -13.37 -12.84 -6.44
CA GLU A 282 -12.00 -12.29 -6.45
C GLU A 282 -11.54 -11.86 -5.06
N SER A 283 -12.46 -11.27 -4.31
CA SER A 283 -12.36 -10.98 -2.90
C SER A 283 -13.68 -11.28 -2.19
N GLU A 284 -13.61 -11.55 -0.89
CA GLU A 284 -14.79 -11.77 -0.04
C GLU A 284 -14.54 -11.10 1.31
N ILE A 285 -15.56 -10.40 1.82
CA ILE A 285 -15.56 -9.85 3.17
C ILE A 285 -16.60 -10.64 3.95
N THR A 286 -16.17 -11.26 5.04
CA THR A 286 -17.06 -12.05 5.87
C THR A 286 -17.08 -11.50 7.27
N ILE A 287 -18.30 -11.36 7.82
CA ILE A 287 -18.56 -10.81 9.14
C ILE A 287 -19.25 -11.92 9.93
N SER A 288 -18.76 -12.19 11.14
CA SER A 288 -19.40 -13.14 12.05
C SER A 288 -20.79 -12.63 12.46
N GLU A 289 -21.75 -13.54 12.65
CA GLU A 289 -23.08 -13.19 13.13
C GLU A 289 -23.01 -12.47 14.48
N ALA A 290 -22.08 -12.88 15.35
CA ALA A 290 -21.85 -12.24 16.64
C ALA A 290 -21.46 -10.76 16.51
N CYS A 291 -20.55 -10.42 15.57
CA CYS A 291 -20.21 -9.03 15.28
C CYS A 291 -21.40 -8.23 14.77
N PHE A 292 -22.19 -8.81 13.87
CA PHE A 292 -23.40 -8.16 13.36
C PHE A 292 -24.40 -7.89 14.50
N ASN A 293 -24.72 -8.90 15.32
CA ASN A 293 -25.64 -8.79 16.45
C ASN A 293 -25.16 -7.76 17.50
N ASN A 294 -23.86 -7.65 17.71
CA ASN A 294 -23.29 -6.68 18.64
C ASN A 294 -23.44 -5.24 18.15
N VAL A 295 -23.38 -5.00 16.83
CA VAL A 295 -23.72 -3.69 16.28
C VAL A 295 -25.15 -3.32 16.68
N PHE A 296 -26.12 -4.22 16.48
CA PHE A 296 -27.51 -3.96 16.89
C PHE A 296 -27.65 -3.74 18.39
N TYR A 297 -26.98 -4.54 19.21
CA TYR A 297 -27.00 -4.39 20.67
C TYR A 297 -26.53 -3.00 21.10
N ILE A 298 -25.34 -2.58 20.65
CA ILE A 298 -24.75 -1.29 21.03
C ILE A 298 -25.63 -0.12 20.56
N PHE A 299 -26.05 -0.13 19.28
CA PHE A 299 -26.91 0.94 18.75
C PHE A 299 -28.31 0.96 19.38
N HIS A 300 -28.88 -0.20 19.73
CA HIS A 300 -30.17 -0.25 20.41
C HIS A 300 -30.05 0.29 21.85
N LYS A 301 -29.03 -0.14 22.59
CA LYS A 301 -28.84 0.22 23.99
C LYS A 301 -28.47 1.69 24.19
N TYR A 302 -27.58 2.23 23.36
CA TYR A 302 -27.01 3.57 23.56
C TYR A 302 -27.65 4.67 22.70
N GLU A 303 -28.01 4.36 21.46
CA GLU A 303 -28.52 5.36 20.51
C GLU A 303 -30.03 5.25 20.30
N ASN A 304 -30.69 4.24 20.89
CA ASN A 304 -32.11 3.94 20.71
C ASN A 304 -32.52 3.89 19.21
N SER A 305 -31.57 3.56 18.32
CA SER A 305 -31.71 3.76 16.88
C SER A 305 -32.72 2.83 16.19
N TYR A 306 -33.09 1.73 16.86
CA TYR A 306 -33.95 0.68 16.31
C TYR A 306 -35.25 0.50 17.08
N SER A 307 -35.52 1.27 18.14
CA SER A 307 -36.85 1.25 18.72
C SER A 307 -37.78 2.04 17.81
N THR A 308 -38.82 1.38 17.30
CA THR A 308 -39.98 2.02 16.66
C THR A 308 -40.82 2.79 17.68
N ILE A 309 -40.17 3.48 18.62
CA ILE A 309 -40.79 4.64 19.23
C ILE A 309 -40.85 5.65 18.08
N ILE A 310 -41.91 5.52 17.28
CA ILE A 310 -42.56 6.62 16.60
C ILE A 310 -42.58 7.67 17.70
N ARG A 311 -41.65 8.63 17.61
CA ARG A 311 -41.86 9.91 18.28
C ARG A 311 -43.14 10.36 17.62
N SER A 312 -44.27 9.99 18.23
CA SER A 312 -45.49 10.74 18.14
C SER A 312 -44.99 12.08 18.64
N ASN A 313 -44.57 12.92 17.69
CA ASN A 313 -44.48 14.33 17.94
C ASN A 313 -45.80 14.59 18.62
N LYS A 314 -45.72 14.87 19.93
CA LYS A 314 -46.72 15.70 20.57
C LYS A 314 -46.85 16.81 19.54
N CYS A 315 -47.96 16.78 18.80
CA CYS A 315 -48.44 17.94 18.10
C CYS A 315 -48.39 19.00 19.18
N SER A 316 -47.33 19.80 19.15
CA SER A 316 -47.29 21.05 19.86
C SER A 316 -48.59 21.70 19.46
N ASN A 317 -49.40 22.04 20.46
CA ASN A 317 -50.60 22.82 20.29
C ASN A 317 -50.17 24.12 19.60
N HIS A 318 -50.13 24.11 18.26
CA HIS A 318 -50.25 25.31 17.48
C HIS A 318 -51.70 25.72 17.68
N SER A 319 -51.90 26.62 18.63
CA SER A 319 -53.06 27.51 18.63
C SER A 319 -53.11 28.18 17.27
N ILE A 320 -53.99 27.65 16.41
CA ILE A 320 -54.34 28.23 15.12
C ILE A 320 -54.99 29.58 15.43
N GLN A 321 -54.22 30.66 15.29
CA GLN A 321 -54.82 31.96 15.00
C GLN A 321 -55.30 31.90 13.55
N GLN A 322 -56.62 31.83 13.39
CA GLN A 322 -57.29 31.94 12.11
C GLN A 322 -56.90 33.26 11.42
N ARG A 323 -56.27 33.18 10.25
CA ARG A 323 -56.45 34.16 9.18
C ARG A 323 -56.48 33.47 7.82
N SER A 324 -57.51 33.83 7.08
CA SER A 324 -58.00 33.27 5.83
C SER A 324 -57.03 33.43 4.65
N ARG A 325 -56.88 32.39 3.81
CA ARG A 325 -57.34 32.34 2.41
C ARG A 325 -56.62 31.25 1.58
N THR A 326 -57.46 30.46 0.90
CA THR A 326 -57.32 29.86 -0.44
C THR A 326 -56.19 28.88 -0.78
N SER A 327 -56.68 27.68 -1.12
CA SER A 327 -56.27 26.79 -2.22
C SER A 327 -55.49 25.52 -1.85
N LYS A 328 -55.96 24.44 -2.48
CA LYS A 328 -55.73 23.03 -2.21
C LYS A 328 -54.31 22.59 -2.57
N SER A 329 -53.65 21.83 -1.71
CA SER A 329 -52.80 20.72 -2.16
C SER A 329 -52.89 19.56 -1.17
N LYS A 330 -53.15 18.36 -1.70
CA LYS A 330 -53.13 17.09 -0.98
C LYS A 330 -51.72 16.54 -1.10
N TYR A 331 -51.06 16.25 0.02
CA TYR A 331 -49.92 15.34 0.05
C TYR A 331 -50.33 14.08 0.82
N PHE A 332 -50.21 12.94 0.16
CA PHE A 332 -50.19 11.62 0.78
C PHE A 332 -48.75 11.29 1.14
N CYS A 333 -48.48 11.01 2.42
CA CYS A 333 -47.34 10.19 2.82
C CYS A 333 -47.82 8.73 2.84
N GLN A 334 -47.05 7.82 2.25
CA GLN A 334 -47.08 6.40 2.58
C GLN A 334 -45.98 6.12 3.60
#